data_AF-A0A934BPQ7-F1
#
_entry.id   AF-A0A934BPQ7-F1
#
_cell.length_a   1.000
_cell.length_b   1.000
_cell.length_c   1.000
_cell.angle_alpha   90.00
_cell.angle_beta   90.00
_cell.angle_gamma   90.00
#
_symmetry.space_group_name_H-M   'P 1'
#
loop_
_entity.id
_entity.type
_entity.pdbx_description
1 polymer ?
#
loop_
_entity_poly.entity_id
_entity_poly.type
_entity_poly.pdbx_seq_one_letter_code
_entity_poly.pdbx_strand_id
1 'polypeptide(L)'
;MNIPFKPLRSLLLVLCALVLLARPGATQGADTDAYGGSTRVRWEATGWFRLQQSGGRFWLVTPEGHPFFNLGINHLGDGLSNAQRADVALATQITRQFQAWHFNTAGYGASVPFRENTPFVSFLNLVPTSRFLRDKAAFPDVFDAEFQRDLQKRIERQCRDVRDNPRLLGYMWTDTPLWNLKDARRTIKKDWVSTLRQLAATAPGKIAYVDFLLETHRGDLSKIARIYDVKASSRAELLAAPFDVVRVDTPAVAAEDAQFLRRIARTFYGVAGPAYRKNDPHHLVWGEMYLQISLPDEVLEEAMPHIDLLLIQPTGNPVAKEPKDHFDAALFDRLHQTYRKPIIIGDHQFSFATPEFPRTMWVQYPNAAEAVAAYGAYLREAAARPYIVGYNRCQIRDVVQPDGKLKQGLLQRNGEPYPDFASQIAAFNRQTLDALYKKLKP
;
A
#
# COMPACT_ATOMS: atom_id res chain seq x y z
N MET A 1 73.17 9.10 -36.95
CA MET A 1 74.25 9.72 -36.16
C MET A 1 73.60 10.45 -34.99
N ASN A 2 73.99 10.10 -33.76
CA ASN A 2 73.78 10.75 -32.47
C ASN A 2 72.36 11.00 -31.91
N ILE A 3 72.04 10.24 -30.86
CA ILE A 3 71.18 10.62 -29.71
C ILE A 3 72.01 11.58 -28.82
N PRO A 4 71.43 12.55 -28.08
CA PRO A 4 71.17 12.31 -26.65
C PRO A 4 70.02 13.10 -25.97
N PHE A 5 69.41 12.43 -24.96
CA PHE A 5 69.02 12.86 -23.60
C PHE A 5 68.09 14.08 -23.28
N LYS A 6 67.07 13.74 -22.46
CA LYS A 6 66.15 14.53 -21.58
C LYS A 6 66.89 15.42 -20.53
N PRO A 7 66.25 16.22 -19.61
CA PRO A 7 64.80 16.40 -19.27
C PRO A 7 64.35 17.86 -19.01
N LEU A 8 63.03 18.12 -18.86
CA LEU A 8 62.57 19.07 -17.84
C LEU A 8 61.12 18.80 -17.39
N ARG A 9 60.94 18.89 -16.07
CA ARG A 9 59.70 18.73 -15.30
C ARG A 9 58.79 19.93 -15.52
N SER A 10 57.48 19.70 -15.66
CA SER A 10 56.46 20.67 -15.22
C SER A 10 55.23 19.93 -14.71
N LEU A 11 54.92 20.24 -13.46
CA LEU A 11 53.80 19.82 -12.63
C LEU A 11 52.48 20.29 -13.29
N LEU A 12 51.57 19.38 -13.65
CA LEU A 12 50.21 19.76 -14.05
C LEU A 12 49.26 19.51 -12.86
N LEU A 13 49.00 20.57 -12.11
CA LEU A 13 47.87 20.66 -11.19
C LEU A 13 46.58 20.67 -12.01
N VAL A 14 45.85 19.55 -12.00
CA VAL A 14 44.47 19.49 -12.49
C VAL A 14 43.60 20.13 -11.42
N LEU A 15 43.25 21.40 -11.61
CA LEU A 15 42.13 22.03 -10.90
C LEU A 15 40.83 21.42 -11.44
N CYS A 16 40.28 20.44 -10.74
CA CYS A 16 38.88 20.04 -10.89
C CYS A 16 37.99 21.19 -10.37
N ALA A 17 37.66 22.14 -11.24
CA ALA A 17 36.56 23.06 -10.98
C ALA A 17 35.24 22.28 -11.09
N LEU A 18 34.70 21.89 -9.93
CA LEU A 18 33.32 21.46 -9.77
C LEU A 18 32.41 22.63 -10.13
N VAL A 19 31.98 22.69 -11.40
CA VAL A 19 30.83 23.50 -11.80
C VAL A 19 29.59 22.77 -11.29
N LEU A 20 29.16 23.11 -10.08
CA LEU A 20 27.83 22.81 -9.57
C LEU A 20 26.81 23.53 -10.45
N LEU A 21 26.35 22.86 -11.51
CA LEU A 21 25.11 23.25 -12.18
C LEU A 21 23.97 23.00 -11.21
N ALA A 22 23.52 24.06 -10.54
CA ALA A 22 22.31 24.06 -9.75
C ALA A 22 21.14 23.60 -10.64
N ARG A 23 20.59 22.41 -10.34
CA ARG A 23 19.34 21.92 -10.95
C ARG A 23 18.17 22.79 -10.47
N PRO A 24 17.32 23.33 -11.35
CA PRO A 24 16.15 24.09 -10.93
C PRO A 24 15.03 23.12 -10.52
N GLY A 25 14.97 22.83 -9.22
CA GLY A 25 13.95 21.95 -8.66
C GLY A 25 14.07 21.76 -7.15
N ALA A 26 14.00 22.83 -6.37
CA ALA A 26 13.77 22.73 -4.93
C ALA A 26 13.12 24.02 -4.43
N THR A 27 11.81 23.96 -4.20
CA THR A 27 11.20 24.76 -3.13
C THR A 27 10.58 23.78 -2.14
N GLN A 28 11.40 22.85 -1.67
CA GLN A 28 11.27 22.25 -0.35
C GLN A 28 11.87 23.26 0.63
N GLY A 29 11.18 23.57 1.73
CA GLY A 29 11.59 24.62 2.66
C GLY A 29 13.03 24.39 3.17
N ALA A 30 13.69 25.44 3.66
CA ALA A 30 15.09 25.41 4.13
C ALA A 30 15.41 24.35 5.23
N ASP A 31 14.40 23.61 5.71
CA ASP A 31 14.45 22.63 6.79
C ASP A 31 14.22 21.17 6.33
N THR A 32 14.27 20.85 5.03
CA THR A 32 14.15 19.46 4.54
C THR A 32 15.27 19.03 3.59
N ASP A 33 15.59 17.74 3.58
CA ASP A 33 16.55 17.12 2.66
C ASP A 33 15.97 16.85 1.27
N ALA A 34 16.77 16.31 0.34
CA ALA A 34 16.36 16.05 -1.05
C ALA A 34 15.20 15.04 -1.20
N TYR A 35 14.84 14.36 -0.11
CA TYR A 35 13.77 13.37 -0.03
C TYR A 35 12.57 13.88 0.78
N GLY A 36 12.59 15.13 1.25
CA GLY A 36 11.53 15.73 2.05
C GLY A 36 11.53 15.36 3.53
N GLY A 37 12.61 14.77 4.05
CA GLY A 37 12.81 14.51 5.48
C GLY A 37 13.30 15.75 6.22
N SER A 38 12.98 15.89 7.50
CA SER A 38 13.35 17.08 8.29
C SER A 38 14.82 17.09 8.69
N THR A 39 15.57 18.14 8.35
CA THR A 39 17.01 18.27 8.67
C THR A 39 17.29 18.64 10.13
N ARG A 40 16.27 18.71 10.98
CA ARG A 40 16.38 19.08 12.41
C ARG A 40 17.19 18.07 13.23
N VAL A 41 17.14 16.80 12.85
CA VAL A 41 17.89 15.70 13.47
C VAL A 41 18.41 14.82 12.35
N ARG A 42 19.62 14.31 12.51
CA ARG A 42 20.23 13.38 11.57
C ARG A 42 20.64 12.09 12.26
N TRP A 43 20.10 10.98 11.78
CA TRP A 43 20.50 9.62 12.13
C TRP A 43 21.41 9.05 11.04
N GLU A 44 21.74 7.75 11.14
CA GLU A 44 22.55 7.06 10.14
C GLU A 44 21.92 7.15 8.75
N ALA A 45 22.70 7.63 7.79
CA ALA A 45 22.38 7.72 6.37
C ALA A 45 22.75 6.41 5.67
N THR A 46 21.75 5.60 5.34
CA THR A 46 21.97 4.26 4.75
C THR A 46 21.91 4.25 3.22
N GLY A 47 21.55 5.39 2.60
CA GLY A 47 21.27 5.48 1.17
C GLY A 47 19.85 5.02 0.80
N TRP A 48 19.07 4.49 1.74
CA TRP A 48 17.73 3.95 1.52
C TRP A 48 16.72 4.45 2.55
N PHE A 49 15.44 4.47 2.17
CA PHE A 49 14.38 4.65 3.15
C PHE A 49 14.33 3.46 4.11
N ARG A 50 14.19 3.73 5.40
CA ARG A 50 14.11 2.69 6.44
C ARG A 50 13.17 3.10 7.56
N LEU A 51 12.85 2.15 8.43
CA LEU A 51 12.14 2.41 9.68
C LEU A 51 13.13 2.63 10.82
N GLN A 52 12.76 3.48 11.77
CA GLN A 52 13.48 3.66 13.03
C GLN A 52 12.50 3.96 14.15
N GLN A 53 12.75 3.43 15.34
CA GLN A 53 12.09 3.88 16.56
C GLN A 53 12.98 4.88 17.28
N SER A 54 12.46 6.07 17.60
CA SER A 54 13.17 7.09 18.37
C SER A 54 12.17 7.90 19.21
N GLY A 55 12.53 8.16 20.47
CA GLY A 55 11.66 8.90 21.40
C GLY A 55 10.29 8.26 21.61
N GLY A 56 10.21 6.91 21.59
CA GLY A 56 8.96 6.16 21.73
C GLY A 56 8.04 6.19 20.49
N ARG A 57 8.52 6.69 19.34
CA ARG A 57 7.77 6.77 18.08
C ARG A 57 8.50 6.08 16.94
N PHE A 58 7.74 5.44 16.06
CA PHE A 58 8.21 4.99 14.76
C PHE A 58 8.32 6.17 13.80
N TRP A 59 9.39 6.16 13.00
CA TRP A 59 9.67 7.10 11.94
C TRP A 59 10.04 6.34 10.68
N LEU A 60 9.66 6.88 9.53
CA LEU A 60 10.44 6.63 8.32
C LEU A 60 11.70 7.50 8.41
N VAL A 61 12.79 7.04 7.82
CA VAL A 61 14.05 7.75 7.73
C VAL A 61 14.46 7.81 6.28
N THR A 62 14.84 8.98 5.80
CA THR A 62 15.30 9.18 4.43
C THR A 62 16.67 8.53 4.20
N PRO A 63 17.07 8.35 2.93
CA PRO A 63 18.43 7.96 2.56
C PRO A 63 19.55 8.76 3.23
N GLU A 64 19.33 10.05 3.48
CA GLU A 64 20.30 10.97 4.11
C GLU A 64 20.29 10.92 5.64
N GLY A 65 19.41 10.10 6.23
CA GLY A 65 19.32 9.87 7.67
C GLY A 65 18.34 10.81 8.38
N HIS A 66 17.43 11.49 7.67
CA HIS A 66 16.52 12.45 8.28
C HIS A 66 15.13 11.85 8.59
N PRO A 67 14.50 12.23 9.71
CA PRO A 67 13.14 11.85 10.03
C PRO A 67 12.15 12.24 8.92
N PHE A 68 11.30 11.30 8.54
CA PHE A 68 10.31 11.45 7.48
C PHE A 68 8.95 10.99 7.98
N PHE A 69 7.93 11.81 7.75
CA PHE A 69 6.53 11.42 7.88
C PHE A 69 5.89 11.44 6.50
N ASN A 70 5.33 10.30 6.07
CA ASN A 70 4.78 10.17 4.73
C ASN A 70 3.44 10.90 4.62
N LEU A 71 3.38 11.95 3.81
CA LEU A 71 2.16 12.60 3.34
C LEU A 71 2.07 12.37 1.83
N GLY A 72 1.41 11.28 1.44
CA GLY A 72 1.34 10.85 0.04
C GLY A 72 0.04 11.27 -0.65
N ILE A 73 0.10 11.29 -1.99
CA ILE A 73 -1.08 11.32 -2.85
C ILE A 73 -1.08 10.08 -3.74
N ASN A 74 -2.16 9.30 -3.68
CA ASN A 74 -2.39 8.18 -4.59
C ASN A 74 -3.00 8.66 -5.91
N HIS A 75 -2.90 7.81 -6.94
CA HIS A 75 -3.56 8.01 -8.23
C HIS A 75 -3.13 9.30 -8.96
N LEU A 76 -1.84 9.67 -8.90
CA LEU A 76 -1.32 10.88 -9.56
C LEU A 76 -1.48 10.88 -11.09
N GLY A 77 -1.70 9.71 -11.71
CA GLY A 77 -1.96 9.56 -13.14
C GLY A 77 -3.44 9.45 -13.53
N ASP A 78 -4.37 9.46 -12.57
CA ASP A 78 -5.80 9.32 -12.82
C ASP A 78 -6.37 10.57 -13.49
N GLY A 79 -7.32 10.37 -14.43
CA GLY A 79 -7.90 11.43 -15.24
C GLY A 79 -7.00 11.98 -16.34
N LEU A 80 -5.76 11.50 -16.46
CA LEU A 80 -4.83 11.84 -17.55
C LEU A 80 -4.93 10.85 -18.72
N SER A 81 -4.60 11.29 -19.93
CA SER A 81 -4.40 10.42 -21.09
C SER A 81 -3.09 9.63 -20.99
N ASN A 82 -2.89 8.64 -21.86
CA ASN A 82 -1.61 7.91 -21.93
C ASN A 82 -0.43 8.84 -22.26
N ALA A 83 -0.62 9.79 -23.19
CA ALA A 83 0.40 10.78 -23.53
C ALA A 83 0.73 11.67 -22.33
N GLN A 84 -0.28 12.15 -21.61
CA GLN A 84 -0.09 12.97 -20.40
C GLN A 84 0.59 12.20 -19.27
N ARG A 85 0.30 10.90 -19.09
CA ARG A 85 0.99 10.07 -18.07
C ARG A 85 2.47 9.86 -18.35
N ALA A 86 2.88 9.93 -19.61
CA ALA A 86 4.27 9.80 -20.05
C ALA A 86 5.02 11.15 -20.08
N ASP A 87 4.30 12.27 -19.93
CA ASP A 87 4.88 13.61 -20.00
C ASP A 87 5.61 13.97 -18.70
N VAL A 88 6.94 14.08 -18.81
CA VAL A 88 7.84 14.43 -17.69
C VAL A 88 7.62 15.85 -17.21
N ALA A 89 7.32 16.81 -18.10
CA ALA A 89 7.10 18.19 -17.72
C ALA A 89 5.79 18.32 -16.93
N LEU A 90 4.73 17.65 -17.38
CA LEU A 90 3.45 17.61 -16.66
C LEU A 90 3.60 16.92 -15.29
N ALA A 91 4.28 15.77 -15.22
CA ALA A 91 4.53 15.10 -13.95
C ALA A 91 5.34 15.98 -12.99
N THR A 92 6.34 16.72 -13.50
CA THR A 92 7.11 17.69 -12.70
C THR A 92 6.24 18.84 -12.20
N GLN A 93 5.34 19.37 -13.03
CA GLN A 93 4.40 20.42 -12.63
C GLN A 93 3.46 19.93 -11.53
N ILE A 94 2.85 18.75 -11.70
CA ILE A 94 1.96 18.13 -10.69
C ILE A 94 2.75 17.87 -9.39
N THR A 95 3.99 17.42 -9.50
CA THR A 95 4.88 17.20 -8.36
C THR A 95 5.11 18.48 -7.57
N ARG A 96 5.49 19.57 -8.24
CA ARG A 96 5.65 20.89 -7.60
C ARG A 96 4.36 21.36 -6.94
N GLN A 97 3.22 21.12 -7.58
CA GLN A 97 1.93 21.55 -7.06
C GLN A 97 1.57 20.84 -5.74
N PHE A 98 1.68 19.50 -5.66
CA PHE A 98 1.40 18.82 -4.40
C PHE A 98 2.46 19.08 -3.32
N GLN A 99 3.72 19.30 -3.72
CA GLN A 99 4.79 19.68 -2.78
C GLN A 99 4.54 21.06 -2.17
N ALA A 100 3.99 22.00 -2.94
CA ALA A 100 3.53 23.29 -2.42
C ALA A 100 2.37 23.14 -1.41
N TRP A 101 1.68 21.99 -1.41
CA TRP A 101 0.69 21.62 -0.40
C TRP A 101 1.23 20.68 0.69
N HIS A 102 2.55 20.58 0.79
CA HIS A 102 3.27 19.78 1.78
C HIS A 102 3.01 18.27 1.73
N PHE A 103 2.56 17.75 0.58
CA PHE A 103 2.69 16.33 0.28
C PHE A 103 4.11 16.04 -0.20
N ASN A 104 4.65 14.88 0.15
CA ASN A 104 6.05 14.52 -0.10
C ASN A 104 6.24 13.17 -0.80
N THR A 105 5.16 12.41 -1.05
CA THR A 105 5.25 11.09 -1.66
C THR A 105 4.28 10.93 -2.83
N ALA A 106 4.79 10.41 -3.95
CA ALA A 106 3.97 9.80 -4.98
C ALA A 106 3.50 8.42 -4.51
N GLY A 107 2.23 8.34 -4.11
CA GLY A 107 1.59 7.10 -3.68
C GLY A 107 1.38 6.10 -4.82
N TYR A 108 0.61 5.06 -4.55
CA TYR A 108 0.40 4.01 -5.56
C TYR A 108 -0.37 4.55 -6.78
N GLY A 109 -0.12 3.95 -7.95
CA GLY A 109 -0.70 4.41 -9.22
C GLY A 109 0.01 5.59 -9.87
N ALA A 110 1.11 6.10 -9.29
CA ALA A 110 1.94 7.10 -9.95
C ALA A 110 2.70 6.53 -11.18
N SER A 111 2.66 7.25 -12.29
CA SER A 111 3.41 6.89 -13.50
C SER A 111 4.92 7.07 -13.31
N VAL A 112 5.72 6.42 -14.17
CA VAL A 112 7.20 6.42 -14.08
C VAL A 112 7.80 7.82 -13.92
N PRO A 113 7.36 8.87 -14.65
CA PRO A 113 7.95 10.21 -14.50
C PRO A 113 7.91 10.82 -13.09
N PHE A 114 6.97 10.42 -12.24
CA PHE A 114 6.93 10.91 -10.85
C PHE A 114 8.08 10.38 -9.99
N ARG A 115 8.65 9.22 -10.35
CA ARG A 115 9.70 8.53 -9.58
C ARG A 115 11.06 9.22 -9.65
N GLU A 116 11.23 10.14 -10.59
CA GLU A 116 12.48 10.87 -10.81
C GLU A 116 12.72 11.95 -9.75
N ASN A 117 11.66 12.64 -9.32
CA ASN A 117 11.78 13.89 -8.55
C ASN A 117 11.06 13.86 -7.20
N THR A 118 10.40 12.76 -6.85
CA THR A 118 9.73 12.64 -5.56
C THR A 118 9.93 11.24 -4.99
N PRO A 119 10.00 11.10 -3.66
CA PRO A 119 9.83 9.80 -3.01
C PRO A 119 8.55 9.11 -3.51
N PHE A 120 8.59 7.80 -3.72
CA PHE A 120 7.48 7.07 -4.33
C PHE A 120 7.30 5.64 -3.81
N VAL A 121 6.13 5.06 -4.08
CA VAL A 121 5.80 3.65 -3.80
C VAL A 121 5.68 2.86 -5.10
N SER A 122 6.32 1.70 -5.17
CA SER A 122 6.20 0.80 -6.32
C SER A 122 5.04 -0.17 -6.12
N PHE A 123 4.04 -0.09 -6.99
CA PHE A 123 2.84 -0.93 -6.93
C PHE A 123 2.90 -2.09 -7.93
N LEU A 124 2.59 -3.30 -7.47
CA LEU A 124 2.35 -4.45 -8.31
C LEU A 124 1.19 -5.27 -7.74
N ASN A 125 0.10 -5.36 -8.51
CA ASN A 125 -1.00 -6.24 -8.16
C ASN A 125 -0.55 -7.72 -8.26
N LEU A 126 -0.19 -8.32 -7.13
CA LEU A 126 0.34 -9.68 -7.09
C LEU A 126 -0.73 -10.71 -7.47
N VAL A 127 -1.95 -10.53 -6.99
CA VAL A 127 -3.10 -11.37 -7.31
C VAL A 127 -4.32 -10.51 -7.61
N PRO A 128 -5.20 -10.91 -8.55
CA PRO A 128 -6.36 -10.13 -8.93
C PRO A 128 -7.52 -10.26 -7.92
N THR A 129 -7.26 -9.98 -6.63
CA THR A 129 -8.25 -10.12 -5.54
C THR A 129 -8.82 -8.80 -5.05
N SER A 130 -8.42 -7.68 -5.66
CA SER A 130 -8.97 -6.37 -5.33
C SER A 130 -10.48 -6.35 -5.49
N ARG A 131 -11.19 -5.79 -4.50
CA ARG A 131 -12.64 -5.64 -4.58
C ARG A 131 -13.11 -4.78 -5.76
N PHE A 132 -12.25 -3.90 -6.26
CA PHE A 132 -12.57 -3.00 -7.36
C PHE A 132 -12.50 -3.68 -8.73
N LEU A 133 -11.95 -4.89 -8.82
CA LEU A 133 -11.94 -5.70 -10.05
C LEU A 133 -13.31 -6.34 -10.36
N ARG A 134 -14.23 -6.39 -9.40
CA ARG A 134 -15.60 -6.93 -9.57
C ARG A 134 -15.59 -8.33 -10.20
N ASP A 135 -16.18 -8.49 -11.39
CA ASP A 135 -16.27 -9.73 -12.16
C ASP A 135 -14.91 -10.24 -12.65
N LYS A 136 -13.90 -9.37 -12.73
CA LYS A 136 -12.52 -9.72 -13.06
C LYS A 136 -11.70 -10.20 -11.87
N ALA A 137 -12.26 -10.14 -10.66
CA ALA A 137 -11.58 -10.64 -9.48
C ALA A 137 -11.49 -12.18 -9.51
N ALA A 138 -10.35 -12.73 -9.12
CA ALA A 138 -10.10 -14.16 -9.10
C ALA A 138 -9.18 -14.56 -7.93
N PHE A 139 -9.37 -15.79 -7.47
CA PHE A 139 -8.58 -16.41 -6.40
C PHE A 139 -7.71 -17.51 -7.02
N PRO A 140 -6.46 -17.20 -7.41
CA PRO A 140 -5.59 -18.17 -8.07
C PRO A 140 -5.17 -19.29 -7.11
N ASP A 141 -4.77 -20.43 -7.67
CA ASP A 141 -4.25 -21.55 -6.88
C ASP A 141 -2.84 -21.24 -6.36
N VAL A 142 -2.75 -20.75 -5.11
CA VAL A 142 -1.47 -20.38 -4.49
C VAL A 142 -0.57 -21.59 -4.21
N PHE A 143 -1.12 -22.80 -4.22
CA PHE A 143 -0.37 -24.04 -4.03
C PHE A 143 0.26 -24.56 -5.33
N ASP A 144 -0.14 -24.01 -6.48
CA ASP A 144 0.43 -24.36 -7.77
C ASP A 144 1.85 -23.81 -7.90
N ALA A 145 2.81 -24.71 -8.13
CA ALA A 145 4.21 -24.37 -8.34
C ALA A 145 4.42 -23.47 -9.57
N GLU A 146 3.59 -23.56 -10.61
CA GLU A 146 3.66 -22.65 -11.75
C GLU A 146 3.22 -21.24 -11.38
N PHE A 147 2.11 -21.11 -10.65
CA PHE A 147 1.66 -19.83 -10.10
C PHE A 147 2.76 -19.20 -9.23
N GLN A 148 3.37 -19.97 -8.33
CA GLN A 148 4.44 -19.46 -7.46
C GLN A 148 5.67 -19.00 -8.26
N ARG A 149 6.05 -19.73 -9.32
CA ARG A 149 7.13 -19.32 -10.23
C ARG A 149 6.81 -18.04 -10.98
N ASP A 150 5.59 -17.89 -11.51
CA ASP A 150 5.17 -16.65 -12.17
C ASP A 150 5.17 -15.46 -11.20
N LEU A 151 4.62 -15.66 -10.00
CA LEU A 151 4.60 -14.64 -8.95
C LEU A 151 6.02 -14.15 -8.63
N GLN A 152 6.96 -15.06 -8.41
CA GLN A 152 8.37 -14.71 -8.17
C GLN A 152 8.99 -13.96 -9.35
N LYS A 153 8.73 -14.38 -10.60
CA LYS A 153 9.22 -13.70 -11.81
C LYS A 153 8.66 -12.28 -11.94
N ARG A 154 7.39 -12.06 -11.60
CA ARG A 154 6.79 -10.72 -11.61
C ARG A 154 7.42 -9.82 -10.54
N ILE A 155 7.66 -10.34 -9.35
CA ILE A 155 8.35 -9.63 -8.25
C ILE A 155 9.78 -9.29 -8.64
N GLU A 156 10.54 -10.25 -9.18
CA GLU A 156 11.91 -10.04 -9.67
C GLU A 156 11.96 -8.91 -10.71
N ARG A 157 11.04 -8.93 -11.68
CA ARG A 157 10.95 -7.87 -12.70
C ARG A 157 10.71 -6.50 -12.06
N GLN A 158 9.73 -6.38 -11.17
CA GLN A 158 9.44 -5.13 -10.49
C GLN A 158 10.66 -4.63 -9.69
N CYS A 159 11.29 -5.49 -8.88
CA CYS A 159 12.44 -5.12 -8.08
C CYS A 159 13.59 -4.64 -8.96
N ARG A 160 13.92 -5.39 -10.02
CA ARG A 160 14.99 -4.99 -10.97
C ARG A 160 14.75 -3.59 -11.54
N ASP A 161 13.50 -3.23 -11.81
CA ASP A 161 13.19 -1.95 -12.45
C ASP A 161 13.30 -0.74 -11.49
N VAL A 162 13.32 -0.94 -10.17
CA VAL A 162 13.30 0.19 -9.20
C VAL A 162 14.25 0.08 -7.98
N ARG A 163 14.85 -1.08 -7.70
CA ARG A 163 15.64 -1.33 -6.46
C ARG A 163 16.86 -0.44 -6.28
N ASP A 164 17.38 0.14 -7.36
CA ASP A 164 18.55 1.03 -7.31
C ASP A 164 18.16 2.50 -7.15
N ASN A 165 16.85 2.81 -7.11
CA ASN A 165 16.35 4.17 -6.95
C ASN A 165 16.18 4.51 -5.45
N PRO A 166 17.01 5.41 -4.87
CA PRO A 166 16.93 5.74 -3.45
C PRO A 166 15.66 6.50 -3.06
N ARG A 167 14.85 6.95 -4.04
CA ARG A 167 13.53 7.57 -3.79
C ARG A 167 12.43 6.55 -3.57
N LEU A 168 12.68 5.27 -3.79
CA LEU A 168 11.68 4.23 -3.50
C LEU A 168 11.50 4.13 -1.97
N LEU A 169 10.28 4.33 -1.47
CA LEU A 169 9.97 4.06 -0.07
C LEU A 169 9.77 2.56 0.16
N GLY A 170 9.13 1.89 -0.79
CA GLY A 170 8.83 0.48 -0.68
C GLY A 170 7.84 -0.05 -1.71
N TYR A 171 7.55 -1.35 -1.56
CA TYR A 171 6.70 -2.13 -2.46
C TYR A 171 5.31 -2.34 -1.87
N MET A 172 4.29 -1.90 -2.59
CA MET A 172 2.88 -2.19 -2.32
C MET A 172 2.36 -3.25 -3.28
N TRP A 173 1.53 -4.16 -2.76
CA TRP A 173 0.98 -5.29 -3.50
C TRP A 173 -0.44 -5.00 -3.97
N THR A 174 -1.42 -5.79 -3.55
CA THR A 174 -2.80 -5.68 -3.99
C THR A 174 -3.55 -4.59 -3.23
N ASP A 175 -4.28 -3.76 -3.97
CA ASP A 175 -5.24 -2.80 -3.44
C ASP A 175 -6.48 -3.55 -2.94
N THR A 176 -6.76 -3.44 -1.64
CA THR A 176 -8.00 -3.93 -1.04
C THR A 176 -8.39 -5.37 -1.39
N PRO A 177 -7.49 -6.34 -1.12
CA PRO A 177 -7.74 -7.75 -1.39
C PRO A 177 -8.94 -8.28 -0.58
N LEU A 178 -9.74 -9.13 -1.22
CA LEU A 178 -10.90 -9.79 -0.62
C LEU A 178 -10.50 -11.04 0.20
N TRP A 179 -9.80 -10.83 1.32
CA TRP A 179 -9.39 -11.91 2.23
C TRP A 179 -10.53 -12.42 3.11
N ASN A 180 -11.35 -11.54 3.66
CA ASN A 180 -12.48 -11.96 4.49
C ASN A 180 -13.50 -12.73 3.64
N LEU A 181 -13.71 -14.00 3.96
CA LEU A 181 -14.51 -14.90 3.13
C LEU A 181 -15.98 -14.42 2.98
N LYS A 182 -16.56 -13.88 4.06
CA LYS A 182 -17.93 -13.35 4.03
C LYS A 182 -18.03 -12.09 3.18
N ASP A 183 -17.06 -11.19 3.32
CA ASP A 183 -16.96 -9.97 2.49
C ASP A 183 -16.78 -10.35 1.01
N ALA A 184 -15.85 -11.25 0.70
CA ALA A 184 -15.60 -11.77 -0.64
C ALA A 184 -16.87 -12.35 -1.28
N ARG A 185 -17.56 -13.27 -0.59
CA ARG A 185 -18.83 -13.84 -1.06
C ARG A 185 -19.90 -12.78 -1.28
N ARG A 186 -20.00 -11.79 -0.38
CA ARG A 186 -20.97 -10.70 -0.53
C ARG A 186 -20.66 -9.84 -1.76
N THR A 187 -19.40 -9.50 -1.98
CA THR A 187 -18.94 -8.57 -3.02
C THR A 187 -18.92 -9.19 -4.40
N ILE A 188 -18.37 -10.40 -4.56
CA ILE A 188 -18.13 -11.02 -5.88
C ILE A 188 -18.66 -12.46 -6.01
N LYS A 189 -19.42 -12.96 -5.03
CA LYS A 189 -20.01 -14.32 -5.03
C LYS A 189 -18.99 -15.46 -5.09
N LYS A 190 -17.73 -15.17 -4.74
CA LYS A 190 -16.62 -16.12 -4.66
C LYS A 190 -15.80 -15.80 -3.41
N ASP A 191 -15.04 -16.77 -2.94
CA ASP A 191 -14.02 -16.58 -1.91
C ASP A 191 -12.84 -17.54 -2.11
N TRP A 192 -11.74 -17.29 -1.42
CA TRP A 192 -10.51 -18.08 -1.50
C TRP A 192 -10.74 -19.58 -1.29
N VAL A 193 -11.42 -19.97 -0.21
CA VAL A 193 -11.54 -21.36 0.22
C VAL A 193 -12.50 -22.13 -0.70
N SER A 194 -13.68 -21.55 -0.97
CA SER A 194 -14.67 -22.12 -1.88
C SER A 194 -14.08 -22.32 -3.27
N THR A 195 -13.28 -21.36 -3.76
CA THR A 195 -12.63 -21.47 -5.08
C THR A 195 -11.68 -22.66 -5.13
N LEU A 196 -10.78 -22.79 -4.16
CA LEU A 196 -9.78 -23.86 -4.16
C LEU A 196 -10.38 -25.26 -4.00
N ARG A 197 -11.36 -25.42 -3.10
CA ARG A 197 -11.99 -26.74 -2.89
C ARG A 197 -12.87 -27.20 -4.05
N GLN A 198 -13.21 -26.32 -4.98
CA GLN A 198 -13.98 -26.62 -6.19
C GLN A 198 -13.10 -26.86 -7.43
N LEU A 199 -11.77 -26.72 -7.30
CA LEU A 199 -10.86 -27.07 -8.38
C LEU A 199 -10.89 -28.58 -8.68
N ALA A 200 -10.37 -28.96 -9.85
CA ALA A 200 -10.25 -30.36 -10.27
C ALA A 200 -9.47 -31.19 -9.24
N ALA A 201 -9.76 -32.50 -9.17
CA ALA A 201 -9.14 -33.43 -8.22
C ALA A 201 -7.60 -33.44 -8.25
N THR A 202 -7.00 -33.08 -9.39
CA THR A 202 -5.55 -33.00 -9.59
C THR A 202 -4.95 -31.63 -9.28
N ALA A 203 -5.77 -30.61 -9.04
CA ALA A 203 -5.27 -29.26 -8.77
C ALA A 203 -4.59 -29.18 -7.41
N PRO A 204 -3.41 -28.54 -7.29
CA PRO A 204 -2.66 -28.42 -6.04
C PRO A 204 -3.48 -27.89 -4.86
N GLY A 205 -4.34 -26.89 -5.09
CA GLY A 205 -5.18 -26.31 -4.05
C GLY A 205 -6.33 -27.21 -3.60
N LYS A 206 -6.89 -28.02 -4.50
CA LYS A 206 -7.87 -29.07 -4.15
C LYS A 206 -7.23 -30.15 -3.29
N ILE A 207 -6.01 -30.56 -3.68
CA ILE A 207 -5.21 -31.52 -2.93
C ILE A 207 -4.89 -30.98 -1.54
N ALA A 208 -4.39 -29.75 -1.45
CA ALA A 208 -4.09 -29.09 -0.19
C ALA A 208 -5.31 -28.97 0.73
N TYR A 209 -6.49 -28.70 0.17
CA TYR A 209 -7.74 -28.64 0.93
C TYR A 209 -8.13 -30.02 1.50
N VAL A 210 -8.13 -31.07 0.67
CA VAL A 210 -8.45 -32.43 1.14
C VAL A 210 -7.45 -32.92 2.18
N ASP A 211 -6.16 -32.67 1.98
CA ASP A 211 -5.13 -33.02 2.96
C ASP A 211 -5.33 -32.26 4.28
N PHE A 212 -5.68 -30.97 4.23
CA PHE A 212 -6.06 -30.20 5.42
C PHE A 212 -7.25 -30.81 6.17
N LEU A 213 -8.30 -31.29 5.49
CA LEU A 213 -9.43 -31.94 6.16
C LEU A 213 -9.03 -33.25 6.81
N LEU A 214 -8.22 -34.06 6.12
CA LEU A 214 -7.71 -35.32 6.65
C LEU A 214 -6.82 -35.08 7.87
N GLU A 215 -5.95 -34.08 7.85
CA GLU A 215 -5.15 -33.66 9.00
C GLU A 215 -6.04 -33.23 10.17
N THR A 216 -6.98 -32.31 9.92
CA THR A 216 -7.88 -31.72 10.93
C THR A 216 -8.74 -32.77 11.63
N HIS A 217 -9.21 -33.77 10.88
CA HIS A 217 -10.07 -34.84 11.39
C HIS A 217 -9.33 -36.15 11.64
N ARG A 218 -7.99 -36.17 11.63
CA ARG A 218 -7.16 -37.36 11.86
C ARG A 218 -7.56 -38.56 10.97
N GLY A 219 -7.92 -38.28 9.72
CA GLY A 219 -8.33 -39.28 8.74
C GLY A 219 -9.76 -39.80 8.89
N ASP A 220 -10.59 -39.23 9.76
CA ASP A 220 -12.00 -39.64 9.92
C ASP A 220 -12.87 -39.18 8.72
N LEU A 221 -12.88 -40.02 7.68
CA LEU A 221 -13.61 -39.79 6.44
C LEU A 221 -15.12 -39.69 6.65
N SER A 222 -15.68 -40.48 7.56
CA SER A 222 -17.12 -40.46 7.86
C SER A 222 -17.53 -39.12 8.49
N LYS A 223 -16.69 -38.58 9.38
CA LYS A 223 -16.91 -37.26 9.96
C LYS A 223 -16.80 -36.15 8.91
N ILE A 224 -15.78 -36.19 8.05
CA ILE A 224 -15.61 -35.23 6.95
C ILE A 224 -16.83 -35.25 6.03
N ALA A 225 -17.20 -36.45 5.54
CA ALA A 225 -18.35 -36.65 4.66
C ALA A 225 -19.64 -36.05 5.23
N ARG A 226 -19.87 -36.22 6.53
CA ARG A 226 -21.03 -35.66 7.24
C ARG A 226 -20.96 -34.15 7.41
N ILE A 227 -19.81 -33.57 7.76
CA ILE A 227 -19.66 -32.11 7.96
C ILE A 227 -19.86 -31.37 6.64
N TYR A 228 -19.24 -31.88 5.58
CA TYR A 228 -19.21 -31.23 4.27
C TYR A 228 -20.32 -31.68 3.31
N ASP A 229 -21.15 -32.62 3.75
CA ASP A 229 -22.29 -33.15 2.98
C ASP A 229 -21.86 -33.77 1.63
N VAL A 230 -20.76 -34.52 1.67
CA VAL A 230 -20.17 -35.19 0.50
C VAL A 230 -20.20 -36.70 0.65
N LYS A 231 -20.31 -37.42 -0.46
CA LYS A 231 -20.21 -38.89 -0.49
C LYS A 231 -18.77 -39.28 -0.76
N ALA A 232 -18.03 -39.61 0.29
CA ALA A 232 -16.66 -40.12 0.17
C ALA A 232 -16.29 -41.06 1.32
N SER A 233 -15.64 -42.15 0.97
CA SER A 233 -15.13 -43.22 1.84
C SER A 233 -13.63 -43.46 1.63
N SER A 234 -13.00 -42.69 0.73
CA SER A 234 -11.56 -42.69 0.51
C SER A 234 -11.05 -41.28 0.20
N ARG A 235 -9.73 -41.07 0.29
CA ARG A 235 -9.10 -39.80 -0.14
C ARG A 235 -9.35 -39.50 -1.62
N ALA A 236 -9.33 -40.51 -2.48
CA ALA A 236 -9.60 -40.33 -3.91
C ALA A 236 -11.04 -39.85 -4.16
N GLU A 237 -12.01 -40.39 -3.42
CA GLU A 237 -13.39 -39.94 -3.48
C GLU A 237 -13.56 -38.53 -2.92
N LEU A 238 -12.85 -38.16 -1.85
CA LEU A 238 -12.85 -36.77 -1.36
C LEU A 238 -12.26 -35.79 -2.39
N LEU A 239 -11.20 -36.17 -3.09
CA LEU A 239 -10.63 -35.35 -4.17
C LEU A 239 -11.61 -35.18 -5.33
N ALA A 240 -12.37 -36.23 -5.67
CA ALA A 240 -13.39 -36.18 -6.71
C ALA A 240 -14.71 -35.54 -6.28
N ALA A 241 -14.95 -35.39 -4.97
CA ALA A 241 -16.21 -34.91 -4.44
C ALA A 241 -16.47 -33.44 -4.86
N PRO A 242 -17.72 -33.13 -5.27
CA PRO A 242 -18.12 -31.75 -5.53
C PRO A 242 -18.35 -31.04 -4.18
N PHE A 243 -17.50 -30.08 -3.85
CA PHE A 243 -17.66 -29.19 -2.66
C PHE A 243 -18.37 -27.88 -3.05
N ASP A 244 -19.31 -27.97 -3.98
CA ASP A 244 -20.08 -26.85 -4.53
C ASP A 244 -21.29 -26.47 -3.65
N VAL A 245 -21.87 -27.43 -2.93
CA VAL A 245 -23.04 -27.23 -2.05
C VAL A 245 -22.74 -27.15 -0.55
N VAL A 246 -21.47 -26.91 -0.19
CA VAL A 246 -21.04 -26.83 1.21
C VAL A 246 -21.74 -25.68 1.95
N ARG A 247 -22.29 -25.98 3.13
CA ARG A 247 -22.94 -25.02 4.02
C ARG A 247 -21.90 -24.21 4.81
N VAL A 248 -21.31 -23.21 4.14
CA VAL A 248 -20.20 -22.37 4.64
C VAL A 248 -20.49 -21.58 5.93
N ASP A 249 -21.77 -21.33 6.24
CA ASP A 249 -22.15 -20.57 7.43
C ASP A 249 -22.37 -21.46 8.67
N THR A 250 -22.21 -22.78 8.55
CA THR A 250 -22.21 -23.65 9.74
C THR A 250 -20.97 -23.36 10.59
N PRO A 251 -21.06 -23.34 11.93
CA PRO A 251 -19.92 -23.01 12.79
C PRO A 251 -18.68 -23.89 12.55
N ALA A 252 -18.87 -25.17 12.27
CA ALA A 252 -17.77 -26.10 11.98
C ALA A 252 -17.04 -25.72 10.69
N VAL A 253 -17.78 -25.58 9.58
CA VAL A 253 -17.19 -25.21 8.28
C VAL A 253 -16.57 -23.82 8.33
N ALA A 254 -17.22 -22.84 8.97
CA ALA A 254 -16.68 -21.49 9.09
C ALA A 254 -15.34 -21.46 9.85
N ALA A 255 -15.21 -22.25 10.92
CA ALA A 255 -13.97 -22.35 11.70
C ALA A 255 -12.85 -23.07 10.93
N GLU A 256 -13.18 -24.10 10.15
CA GLU A 256 -12.23 -24.84 9.32
C GLU A 256 -11.83 -24.05 8.07
N ASP A 257 -12.76 -23.32 7.45
CA ASP A 257 -12.49 -22.41 6.33
C ASP A 257 -11.54 -21.27 6.78
N ALA A 258 -11.67 -20.74 8.00
CA ALA A 258 -10.74 -19.76 8.54
C ALA A 258 -9.32 -20.35 8.75
N GLN A 259 -9.22 -21.59 9.21
CA GLN A 259 -7.93 -22.29 9.34
C GLN A 259 -7.30 -22.60 7.98
N PHE A 260 -8.10 -22.97 6.98
CA PHE A 260 -7.58 -23.15 5.63
C PHE A 260 -7.20 -21.81 4.98
N LEU A 261 -7.94 -20.74 5.23
CA LEU A 261 -7.58 -19.39 4.80
C LEU A 261 -6.20 -18.97 5.34
N ARG A 262 -5.90 -19.28 6.60
CA ARG A 262 -4.55 -19.12 7.17
C ARG A 262 -3.49 -19.85 6.35
N ARG A 263 -3.74 -21.10 5.95
CA ARG A 263 -2.81 -21.90 5.12
C ARG A 263 -2.61 -21.29 3.74
N ILE A 264 -3.67 -20.74 3.13
CA ILE A 264 -3.60 -20.00 1.86
C ILE A 264 -2.72 -18.76 2.03
N ALA A 265 -2.98 -17.94 3.06
CA ALA A 265 -2.22 -16.74 3.36
C ALA A 265 -0.74 -17.06 3.62
N ARG A 266 -0.45 -18.07 4.44
CA ARG A 266 0.92 -18.57 4.70
C ARG A 266 1.64 -18.94 3.42
N THR A 267 0.96 -19.66 2.53
CA THR A 267 1.55 -20.10 1.25
C THR A 267 1.84 -18.90 0.36
N PHE A 268 0.89 -17.97 0.22
CA PHE A 268 1.05 -16.80 -0.61
C PHE A 268 2.15 -15.86 -0.11
N TYR A 269 2.10 -15.45 1.16
CA TYR A 269 3.09 -14.53 1.72
C TYR A 269 4.46 -15.19 1.89
N GLY A 270 4.50 -16.49 2.17
CA GLY A 270 5.72 -17.29 2.20
C GLY A 270 6.46 -17.36 0.87
N VAL A 271 5.79 -17.07 -0.25
CA VAL A 271 6.42 -16.90 -1.56
C VAL A 271 6.77 -15.44 -1.82
N ALA A 272 5.82 -14.53 -1.59
CA ALA A 272 5.99 -13.12 -1.91
C ALA A 272 7.10 -12.45 -1.07
N GLY A 273 7.05 -12.60 0.25
CA GLY A 273 7.99 -11.94 1.17
C GLY A 273 9.45 -12.28 0.90
N PRO A 274 9.84 -13.58 0.89
CA PRO A 274 11.20 -13.97 0.57
C PRO A 274 11.64 -13.55 -0.84
N ALA A 275 10.72 -13.53 -1.82
CA ALA A 275 11.03 -13.05 -3.16
C ALA A 275 11.41 -11.56 -3.18
N TYR A 276 10.68 -10.70 -2.47
CA TYR A 276 11.07 -9.28 -2.34
C TYR A 276 12.41 -9.15 -1.61
N ARG A 277 12.57 -9.80 -0.45
CA ARG A 277 13.82 -9.70 0.33
C ARG A 277 15.05 -10.19 -0.43
N LYS A 278 14.91 -11.23 -1.25
CA LYS A 278 15.98 -11.74 -2.11
C LYS A 278 16.36 -10.74 -3.21
N ASN A 279 15.37 -10.08 -3.83
CA ASN A 279 15.60 -9.22 -4.99
C ASN A 279 15.92 -7.76 -4.62
N ASP A 280 15.50 -7.34 -3.44
CA ASP A 280 15.73 -6.02 -2.84
C ASP A 280 15.81 -6.14 -1.30
N PRO A 281 17.02 -6.21 -0.73
CA PRO A 281 17.19 -6.33 0.72
C PRO A 281 17.08 -4.99 1.46
N HIS A 282 16.97 -3.86 0.75
CA HIS A 282 17.09 -2.53 1.35
C HIS A 282 15.74 -1.83 1.53
N HIS A 283 14.86 -1.91 0.53
CA HIS A 283 13.58 -1.20 0.56
C HIS A 283 12.51 -1.87 1.42
N LEU A 284 11.57 -1.05 1.87
CA LEU A 284 10.46 -1.53 2.69
C LEU A 284 9.47 -2.35 1.84
N VAL A 285 8.84 -3.32 2.47
CA VAL A 285 7.70 -4.07 1.92
C VAL A 285 6.46 -3.62 2.68
N TRP A 286 5.59 -2.86 2.01
CA TRP A 286 4.35 -2.34 2.60
C TRP A 286 3.24 -3.40 2.63
N GLY A 287 3.37 -4.44 1.80
CA GLY A 287 2.38 -5.50 1.69
C GLY A 287 1.14 -5.05 0.92
N GLU A 288 0.01 -5.64 1.27
CA GLU A 288 -1.29 -5.28 0.69
C GLU A 288 -1.92 -4.09 1.41
N MET A 289 -2.81 -3.38 0.72
CA MET A 289 -3.62 -2.32 1.35
C MET A 289 -4.91 -2.92 1.90
N TYR A 290 -4.91 -3.28 3.19
CA TYR A 290 -6.05 -3.92 3.83
C TYR A 290 -7.17 -2.93 4.11
N LEU A 291 -8.42 -3.37 3.98
CA LEU A 291 -9.58 -2.51 4.28
C LEU A 291 -9.92 -2.59 5.78
N GLN A 292 -10.11 -1.44 6.43
CA GLN A 292 -10.45 -1.32 7.85
C GLN A 292 -11.54 -2.28 8.35
N ILE A 293 -12.61 -2.48 7.59
CA ILE A 293 -13.75 -3.35 7.97
C ILE A 293 -13.59 -4.82 7.54
N SER A 294 -12.45 -5.21 6.97
CA SER A 294 -12.23 -6.51 6.35
C SER A 294 -10.82 -7.03 6.67
N LEU A 295 -10.57 -7.24 7.97
CA LEU A 295 -9.26 -7.58 8.56
C LEU A 295 -9.30 -8.94 9.28
N PRO A 296 -9.26 -10.08 8.55
CA PRO A 296 -9.13 -11.38 9.19
C PRO A 296 -7.75 -11.52 9.86
N ASP A 297 -7.73 -11.72 11.18
CA ASP A 297 -6.48 -11.79 11.95
C ASP A 297 -5.60 -12.97 11.47
N GLU A 298 -6.21 -14.08 11.06
CA GLU A 298 -5.49 -15.24 10.52
C GLU A 298 -4.71 -14.98 9.24
N VAL A 299 -5.07 -13.94 8.47
CA VAL A 299 -4.32 -13.51 7.28
C VAL A 299 -3.25 -12.51 7.68
N LEU A 300 -3.59 -11.55 8.53
CA LEU A 300 -2.65 -10.52 8.99
C LEU A 300 -1.47 -11.16 9.74
N GLU A 301 -1.72 -12.11 10.63
CA GLU A 301 -0.68 -12.85 11.34
C GLU A 301 0.33 -13.52 10.39
N GLU A 302 -0.14 -14.12 9.30
CA GLU A 302 0.72 -14.76 8.29
C GLU A 302 1.43 -13.73 7.39
N ALA A 303 0.90 -12.51 7.25
CA ALA A 303 1.54 -11.43 6.50
C ALA A 303 2.72 -10.80 7.28
N MET A 304 2.63 -10.73 8.62
CA MET A 304 3.56 -9.95 9.46
C MET A 304 5.05 -10.29 9.31
N PRO A 305 5.46 -11.55 9.12
CA PRO A 305 6.87 -11.89 8.88
C PRO A 305 7.41 -11.36 7.54
N HIS A 306 6.53 -10.97 6.63
CA HIS A 306 6.86 -10.66 5.24
C HIS A 306 6.74 -9.18 4.88
N ILE A 307 6.22 -8.35 5.79
CA ILE A 307 5.98 -6.92 5.59
C ILE A 307 6.59 -6.09 6.72
N ASP A 308 6.96 -4.84 6.44
CA ASP A 308 7.59 -3.93 7.41
C ASP A 308 6.59 -3.05 8.16
N LEU A 309 5.42 -2.82 7.55
CA LEU A 309 4.36 -1.96 8.08
C LEU A 309 2.99 -2.50 7.68
N LEU A 310 1.96 -2.05 8.38
CA LEU A 310 0.57 -2.24 7.97
C LEU A 310 0.11 -1.06 7.11
N LEU A 311 -0.50 -1.35 5.97
CA LEU A 311 -1.14 -0.36 5.13
C LEU A 311 -2.66 -0.52 5.21
N ILE A 312 -3.34 0.41 5.87
CA ILE A 312 -4.78 0.30 6.17
C ILE A 312 -5.55 1.37 5.43
N GLN A 313 -6.46 0.98 4.54
CA GLN A 313 -7.44 1.87 3.93
C GLN A 313 -8.66 2.03 4.86
N PRO A 314 -8.92 3.26 5.36
CA PRO A 314 -10.11 3.53 6.15
C PRO A 314 -11.38 3.51 5.30
N THR A 315 -12.52 3.19 5.92
CA THR A 315 -13.84 3.21 5.27
C THR A 315 -14.88 4.04 6.02
N GLY A 316 -14.42 4.79 7.02
CA GLY A 316 -15.27 5.31 8.06
C GLY A 316 -15.63 4.25 9.11
N ASN A 317 -15.92 4.73 10.31
CA ASN A 317 -16.31 3.99 11.49
C ASN A 317 -17.84 3.72 11.46
N PRO A 318 -18.28 2.47 11.25
CA PRO A 318 -19.70 2.14 11.13
C PRO A 318 -20.49 2.34 12.43
N VAL A 319 -19.82 2.44 13.59
CA VAL A 319 -20.45 2.65 14.90
C VAL A 319 -20.33 4.10 15.41
N ALA A 320 -19.66 4.98 14.67
CA ALA A 320 -19.59 6.40 15.01
C ALA A 320 -20.93 7.12 14.74
N LYS A 321 -21.21 8.17 15.53
CA LYS A 321 -22.20 9.18 15.16
C LYS A 321 -21.69 9.92 13.91
N GLU A 322 -22.61 10.32 13.02
CA GLU A 322 -22.23 11.03 11.79
C GLU A 322 -21.46 12.32 12.11
N PRO A 323 -20.41 12.67 11.34
CA PRO A 323 -19.91 11.92 10.19
C PRO A 323 -19.01 10.74 10.62
N LYS A 324 -19.17 9.60 9.92
CA LYS A 324 -18.53 8.33 10.30
C LYS A 324 -17.03 8.26 10.07
N ASP A 325 -16.43 9.16 9.31
CA ASP A 325 -15.02 9.13 8.87
C ASP A 325 -14.02 9.78 9.84
N HIS A 326 -14.33 9.79 11.14
CA HIS A 326 -13.34 10.08 12.19
C HIS A 326 -12.25 9.01 12.28
N PHE A 327 -11.10 9.36 12.86
CA PHE A 327 -10.01 8.41 13.06
C PHE A 327 -10.42 7.32 14.06
N ASP A 328 -10.33 6.06 13.64
CA ASP A 328 -10.70 4.91 14.49
C ASP A 328 -9.53 4.52 15.40
N ALA A 329 -9.27 5.35 16.41
CA ALA A 329 -8.15 5.15 17.32
C ALA A 329 -8.15 3.73 17.93
N ALA A 330 -9.32 3.22 18.35
CA ALA A 330 -9.44 1.90 18.97
C ALA A 330 -8.97 0.77 18.04
N LEU A 331 -9.39 0.80 16.77
CA LEU A 331 -8.93 -0.18 15.79
C LEU A 331 -7.42 -0.09 15.55
N PHE A 332 -6.90 1.11 15.31
CA PHE A 332 -5.49 1.31 14.99
C PHE A 332 -4.58 1.00 16.20
N ASP A 333 -5.03 1.34 17.42
CA ASP A 333 -4.36 0.99 18.68
C ASP A 333 -4.32 -0.54 18.83
N ARG A 334 -5.43 -1.24 18.62
CA ARG A 334 -5.48 -2.72 18.62
C ARG A 334 -4.52 -3.30 17.60
N LEU A 335 -4.56 -2.84 16.35
CA LEU A 335 -3.68 -3.34 15.29
C LEU A 335 -2.20 -3.21 15.68
N HIS A 336 -1.80 -2.04 16.19
CA HIS A 336 -0.43 -1.85 16.62
C HIS A 336 -0.08 -2.69 17.86
N GLN A 337 -0.98 -2.81 18.83
CA GLN A 337 -0.75 -3.63 20.04
C GLN A 337 -0.61 -5.11 19.71
N THR A 338 -1.41 -5.63 18.77
CA THR A 338 -1.35 -7.02 18.34
C THR A 338 -0.10 -7.29 17.49
N TYR A 339 0.12 -6.49 16.45
CA TYR A 339 1.11 -6.81 15.42
C TYR A 339 2.46 -6.10 15.59
N ARG A 340 2.53 -5.07 16.44
CA ARG A 340 3.75 -4.30 16.77
C ARG A 340 4.45 -3.65 15.56
N LYS A 341 3.75 -3.54 14.42
CA LYS A 341 4.22 -2.85 13.21
C LYS A 341 3.78 -1.38 13.22
N PRO A 342 4.56 -0.47 12.62
CA PRO A 342 4.06 0.86 12.27
C PRO A 342 2.95 0.75 11.22
N ILE A 343 2.14 1.80 11.12
CA ILE A 343 0.96 1.84 10.26
C ILE A 343 1.00 3.08 9.37
N ILE A 344 0.65 2.91 8.09
CA ILE A 344 0.34 3.99 7.16
C ILE A 344 -1.16 3.92 6.84
N ILE A 345 -1.83 5.08 6.87
CA ILE A 345 -3.19 5.21 6.36
C ILE A 345 -3.12 5.22 4.83
N GLY A 346 -3.67 4.18 4.20
CA GLY A 346 -3.29 3.75 2.85
C GLY A 346 -3.95 4.49 1.70
N ASP A 347 -5.24 4.84 1.83
CA ASP A 347 -5.97 5.65 0.86
C ASP A 347 -7.22 6.24 1.53
N HIS A 348 -7.26 7.55 1.75
CA HIS A 348 -8.38 8.19 2.43
C HIS A 348 -8.76 9.53 1.79
N GLN A 349 -10.01 9.95 1.96
CA GLN A 349 -10.51 11.15 1.31
C GLN A 349 -11.72 11.75 2.02
N PHE A 350 -11.73 13.08 2.09
CA PHE A 350 -12.83 13.91 2.56
C PHE A 350 -13.39 14.66 1.36
N SER A 351 -14.65 14.40 1.04
CA SER A 351 -15.28 14.97 -0.16
C SER A 351 -16.43 15.90 0.19
N PHE A 352 -16.83 16.76 -0.73
CA PHE A 352 -17.98 17.64 -0.61
C PHE A 352 -18.72 17.72 -1.95
N ALA A 353 -20.03 17.98 -1.90
CA ALA A 353 -20.82 18.18 -3.10
C ALA A 353 -20.41 19.45 -3.84
N THR A 354 -20.44 19.41 -5.18
CA THR A 354 -20.32 20.58 -6.04
C THR A 354 -21.60 20.77 -6.85
N PRO A 355 -21.84 21.95 -7.46
CA PRO A 355 -22.98 22.14 -8.35
C PRO A 355 -23.00 21.16 -9.53
N GLU A 356 -21.82 20.79 -10.06
CA GLU A 356 -21.71 19.81 -11.17
C GLU A 356 -21.85 18.36 -10.67
N PHE A 357 -21.36 18.06 -9.46
CA PHE A 357 -21.34 16.71 -8.89
C PHE A 357 -21.95 16.69 -7.48
N PRO A 358 -23.28 16.48 -7.37
CA PRO A 358 -23.97 16.48 -6.08
C PRO A 358 -23.75 15.20 -5.25
N ARG A 359 -23.04 14.20 -5.78
CA ARG A 359 -22.77 12.92 -5.13
C ARG A 359 -21.29 12.54 -5.23
N THR A 360 -20.66 12.24 -4.10
CA THR A 360 -19.26 11.80 -4.03
C THR A 360 -19.14 10.30 -3.78
N MET A 361 -17.98 9.74 -4.15
CA MET A 361 -17.64 8.33 -3.92
C MET A 361 -17.38 8.04 -2.44
N TRP A 362 -16.69 8.97 -1.78
CA TRP A 362 -16.37 8.92 -0.35
C TRP A 362 -17.43 9.63 0.49
N VAL A 363 -17.25 9.60 1.82
CA VAL A 363 -18.10 10.36 2.76
C VAL A 363 -18.16 11.82 2.31
N GLN A 364 -19.39 12.32 2.23
CA GLN A 364 -19.71 13.64 1.70
C GLN A 364 -20.01 14.62 2.83
N TYR A 365 -19.24 15.70 2.88
CA TYR A 365 -19.47 16.83 3.76
C TYR A 365 -20.36 17.87 3.08
N PRO A 366 -21.06 18.71 3.87
CA PRO A 366 -21.92 19.77 3.34
C PRO A 366 -21.19 20.76 2.43
N ASN A 367 -19.91 21.05 2.72
CA ASN A 367 -19.10 22.01 1.96
C ASN A 367 -17.58 21.74 2.13
N ALA A 368 -16.78 22.44 1.34
CA ALA A 368 -15.32 22.34 1.35
C ALA A 368 -14.71 22.67 2.72
N ALA A 369 -15.21 23.67 3.44
CA ALA A 369 -14.66 24.06 4.74
C ALA A 369 -14.83 22.95 5.79
N GLU A 370 -15.99 22.29 5.80
CA GLU A 370 -16.24 21.15 6.69
C GLU A 370 -15.39 19.92 6.31
N ALA A 371 -15.22 19.64 5.02
CA ALA A 371 -14.32 18.57 4.55
C ALA A 371 -12.87 18.81 4.98
N VAL A 372 -12.39 20.06 4.91
CA VAL A 372 -11.03 20.43 5.36
C VAL A 372 -10.90 20.34 6.88
N ALA A 373 -11.91 20.80 7.63
CA ALA A 373 -11.91 20.69 9.09
C ALA A 373 -11.82 19.22 9.54
N ALA A 374 -12.59 18.34 8.90
CA ALA A 374 -12.53 16.91 9.15
C ALA A 374 -11.19 16.28 8.78
N TYR A 375 -10.62 16.63 7.63
CA TYR A 375 -9.27 16.24 7.25
C TYR A 375 -8.24 16.61 8.32
N GLY A 376 -8.26 17.86 8.76
CA GLY A 376 -7.32 18.37 9.77
C GLY A 376 -7.48 17.68 11.13
N ALA A 377 -8.71 17.39 11.54
CA ALA A 377 -8.99 16.65 12.76
C ALA A 377 -8.46 15.21 12.68
N TYR A 378 -8.77 14.50 11.58
CA TYR A 378 -8.33 13.14 11.34
C TYR A 378 -6.80 13.02 11.31
N LEU A 379 -6.14 13.87 10.50
CA LEU A 379 -4.69 13.82 10.33
C LEU A 379 -3.96 14.11 11.65
N ARG A 380 -4.44 15.10 12.42
CA ARG A 380 -3.87 15.44 13.72
C ARG A 380 -3.99 14.30 14.72
N GLU A 381 -5.16 13.68 14.80
CA GLU A 381 -5.39 12.55 15.71
C GLU A 381 -4.52 11.34 15.32
N ALA A 382 -4.51 11.00 14.03
CA ALA A 382 -3.67 9.92 13.50
C ALA A 382 -2.19 10.16 13.77
N ALA A 383 -1.64 11.32 13.39
CA ALA A 383 -0.22 11.64 13.56
C ALA A 383 0.22 11.74 15.05
N ALA A 384 -0.73 11.99 15.96
CA ALA A 384 -0.45 11.97 17.39
C ALA A 384 -0.06 10.57 17.88
N ARG A 385 -0.53 9.50 17.22
CA ARG A 385 -0.17 8.12 17.57
C ARG A 385 1.27 7.82 17.18
N PRO A 386 2.09 7.25 18.08
CA PRO A 386 3.51 7.04 17.86
C PRO A 386 3.84 5.95 16.82
N TYR A 387 2.87 5.13 16.44
CA TYR A 387 3.04 4.07 15.45
C TYR A 387 2.52 4.46 14.06
N ILE A 388 1.86 5.60 13.91
CA ILE A 388 1.45 6.11 12.59
C ILE A 388 2.65 6.82 11.99
N VAL A 389 3.09 6.36 10.81
CA VAL A 389 4.25 6.91 10.09
C VAL A 389 3.86 7.59 8.78
N GLY A 390 2.57 7.60 8.44
CA GLY A 390 2.10 8.32 7.29
C GLY A 390 0.60 8.23 6.99
N TYR A 391 0.21 9.04 6.00
CA TYR A 391 -1.13 9.17 5.46
C TYR A 391 -1.05 9.38 3.95
N ASN A 392 -1.88 8.67 3.19
CA ASN A 392 -2.03 8.84 1.75
C ASN A 392 -3.45 9.30 1.42
N ARG A 393 -3.54 10.34 0.58
CA ARG A 393 -4.80 10.91 0.12
C ARG A 393 -5.24 10.32 -1.23
N CYS A 394 -6.52 9.98 -1.36
CA CYS A 394 -7.19 9.69 -2.62
C CYS A 394 -7.86 10.97 -3.14
N GLN A 395 -7.45 11.69 -4.16
CA GLN A 395 -6.38 11.60 -5.13
C GLN A 395 -6.04 13.05 -5.56
N ILE A 396 -5.19 13.28 -6.55
CA ILE A 396 -4.88 14.66 -6.97
C ILE A 396 -6.00 15.34 -7.75
N ARG A 397 -6.66 14.63 -8.67
CA ARG A 397 -7.60 15.20 -9.65
C ARG A 397 -8.96 14.50 -9.59
N ASP A 398 -10.02 15.24 -9.84
CA ASP A 398 -11.37 14.70 -9.99
C ASP A 398 -11.46 13.62 -11.07
N VAL A 399 -12.11 12.50 -10.70
CA VAL A 399 -12.50 11.45 -11.64
C VAL A 399 -13.97 11.10 -11.42
N VAL A 400 -14.74 11.10 -12.50
CA VAL A 400 -16.14 10.66 -12.48
C VAL A 400 -16.17 9.14 -12.58
N GLN A 401 -16.80 8.50 -11.61
CA GLN A 401 -16.96 7.05 -11.56
C GLN A 401 -18.08 6.60 -12.52
N PRO A 402 -18.11 5.33 -12.96
CA PRO A 402 -19.14 4.81 -13.85
C PRO A 402 -20.58 4.97 -13.32
N ASP A 403 -20.77 5.06 -12.00
CA ASP A 403 -22.08 5.30 -11.36
C ASP A 403 -22.44 6.79 -11.23
N GLY A 404 -21.63 7.68 -11.82
CA GLY A 404 -21.81 9.13 -11.81
C GLY A 404 -21.34 9.82 -10.53
N LYS A 405 -20.74 9.10 -9.57
CA LYS A 405 -20.17 9.72 -8.37
C LYS A 405 -18.82 10.35 -8.64
N LEU A 406 -18.51 11.43 -7.92
CA LEU A 406 -17.20 12.07 -7.98
C LEU A 406 -16.21 11.40 -7.03
N LYS A 407 -15.13 10.83 -7.57
CA LYS A 407 -13.90 10.56 -6.81
C LYS A 407 -13.11 11.87 -6.79
N GLN A 408 -13.40 12.68 -5.77
CA GLN A 408 -12.96 14.08 -5.71
C GLN A 408 -11.46 14.19 -5.47
N GLY A 409 -10.79 15.07 -6.21
CA GLY A 409 -9.39 15.43 -6.05
C GLY A 409 -9.19 16.72 -5.26
N LEU A 410 -7.96 17.21 -5.24
CA LEU A 410 -7.64 18.61 -4.88
C LEU A 410 -7.82 19.54 -6.09
N LEU A 411 -7.67 18.97 -7.28
CA LEU A 411 -7.88 19.60 -8.57
C LEU A 411 -9.22 19.17 -9.17
N GLN A 412 -9.91 20.14 -9.74
CA GLN A 412 -11.05 19.91 -10.61
C GLN A 412 -10.60 19.22 -11.91
N ARG A 413 -11.56 18.74 -12.71
CA ARG A 413 -11.28 18.05 -13.98
C ARG A 413 -10.45 18.90 -14.96
N ASN A 414 -10.69 20.20 -14.98
CA ASN A 414 -9.94 21.18 -15.79
C ASN A 414 -8.49 21.42 -15.30
N GLY A 415 -8.12 20.92 -14.12
CA GLY A 415 -6.78 21.09 -13.53
C GLY A 415 -6.64 22.27 -12.58
N GLU A 416 -7.68 23.07 -12.40
CA GLU A 416 -7.69 24.15 -11.42
C GLU A 416 -7.94 23.60 -10.02
N PRO A 417 -7.26 24.13 -8.98
CA PRO A 417 -7.56 23.76 -7.61
C PRO A 417 -8.98 24.20 -7.22
N TYR A 418 -9.60 23.46 -6.31
CA TYR A 418 -10.80 23.96 -5.63
C TYR A 418 -10.45 25.21 -4.79
N PRO A 419 -11.21 26.32 -4.90
CA PRO A 419 -10.94 27.55 -4.14
C PRO A 419 -10.83 27.27 -2.64
N ASP A 420 -9.76 27.77 -2.02
CA ASP A 420 -9.37 27.61 -0.61
C ASP A 420 -9.24 26.18 -0.06
N PHE A 421 -9.64 25.15 -0.81
CA PHE A 421 -9.60 23.77 -0.36
C PHE A 421 -8.15 23.28 -0.26
N ALA A 422 -7.39 23.39 -1.36
CA ALA A 422 -6.02 22.87 -1.39
C ALA A 422 -5.06 23.68 -0.50
N SER A 423 -5.24 25.00 -0.39
CA SER A 423 -4.45 25.85 0.49
C SER A 423 -4.72 25.59 1.97
N GLN A 424 -5.97 25.31 2.36
CA GLN A 424 -6.28 24.93 3.74
C GLN A 424 -5.78 23.52 4.08
N ILE A 425 -5.86 22.56 3.15
CA ILE A 425 -5.20 21.25 3.29
C ILE A 425 -3.69 21.43 3.51
N ALA A 426 -3.04 22.29 2.72
CA ALA A 426 -1.63 22.61 2.87
C ALA A 426 -1.31 23.15 4.27
N ALA A 427 -2.14 24.05 4.81
CA ALA A 427 -1.97 24.58 6.16
C ALA A 427 -2.01 23.48 7.23
N PHE A 428 -2.94 22.53 7.13
CA PHE A 428 -3.01 21.38 8.07
C PHE A 428 -1.84 20.41 7.93
N ASN A 429 -1.37 20.16 6.70
CA ASN A 429 -0.18 19.35 6.45
C ASN A 429 1.04 19.98 7.12
N ARG A 430 1.27 21.26 6.88
CA ARG A 430 2.37 22.01 7.51
C ARG A 430 2.29 21.96 9.03
N GLN A 431 1.13 22.27 9.61
CA GLN A 431 0.94 22.23 11.06
C GLN A 431 1.24 20.85 11.65
N THR A 432 0.84 19.79 10.94
CA THR A 432 1.09 18.40 11.36
C THR A 432 2.59 18.08 11.33
N LEU A 433 3.27 18.40 10.22
CA LEU A 433 4.72 18.19 10.10
C LEU A 433 5.50 19.01 11.13
N ASP A 434 5.17 20.28 11.32
CA ASP A 434 5.79 21.16 12.32
C ASP A 434 5.59 20.60 13.74
N ALA A 435 4.38 20.12 14.07
CA ALA A 435 4.08 19.53 15.38
C ALA A 435 4.81 18.21 15.63
N LEU A 436 5.01 17.39 14.59
CA LEU A 436 5.78 16.16 14.65
C LEU A 436 7.27 16.45 14.84
N TYR A 437 7.83 17.33 14.01
CA TYR A 437 9.27 17.57 13.98
C TYR A 437 9.76 18.48 15.10
N LYS A 438 8.93 19.37 15.65
CA LYS A 438 9.27 20.19 16.83
C LYS A 438 9.55 19.33 18.08
N LYS A 439 9.00 18.12 18.15
CA LYS A 439 9.21 17.18 19.27
C LYS A 439 10.51 16.39 19.16
N LEU A 440 11.17 16.43 18.00
CA LEU A 440 12.47 15.78 17.82
C LEU A 440 13.52 16.53 18.62
N LYS A 441 14.25 15.80 19.45
CA LYS A 441 15.46 16.28 20.13
C LYS A 441 16.68 15.72 19.39
N PRO A 442 17.77 16.50 19.26
CA PRO A 442 19.02 16.05 18.66
C PRO A 442 19.54 14.74 19.24
#